data_AF-A0A943NN72-F1
#
_entry.id   AF-A0A943NN72-F1
#
_cell.length_a   1.000
_cell.length_b   1.000
_cell.length_c   1.000
_cell.angle_alpha   90.00
_cell.angle_beta   90.00
_cell.angle_gamma   90.00
#
_symmetry.space_group_name_H-M   'P 1'
#
loop_
_entity.id
_entity.type
_entity.pdbx_description
1 polymer ?
#
loop_
_entity_poly.entity_id
_entity_poly.type
_entity_poly.pdbx_seq_one_letter_code
_entity_poly.pdbx_strand_id
1 'polypeptide(L)'
;MDKETSREAFLRALHTETDQEDRREEELEEFVYRGKVKKDLEITGLEFIDMEEPEAEAPRPEAVVPAEEPDISVSLFQKGASLLKKAAGPVKKLLFFVFAPILKPFRKGADTITRRDWVVFFVLILAVVSVLGFTRVSIRLRNHYRTAESLYTMDMGIRNACPDGVSFSVSDDGSTVKKENGQESTVSGEPYYYEGQDRAMWPVRGVWYDSGTTCWGRIERFSSVERGEGGCLIRQKGGDSLLLKGMIYDNDDCYLFLEGTLLEYNGEKLDLPALSSVKVQMNGAVEIYPYGGDGIYAPLDTEIYASFGNGARVDIGNDILYYPNGSYRLTFLDLDYTDELSQKLLDQMEAAAEQN
;
A
#
# COMPACT_ATOMS: atom_id res chain seq x y z
N MET A 1 71.32 -25.62 -17.03
CA MET A 1 70.14 -24.81 -17.39
C MET A 1 68.98 -25.39 -16.63
N ASP A 2 68.67 -24.74 -15.53
CA ASP A 2 68.57 -25.41 -14.23
C ASP A 2 67.15 -25.77 -13.83
N LYS A 3 66.98 -26.98 -13.28
CA LYS A 3 65.69 -27.52 -12.79
C LYS A 3 65.45 -27.25 -11.29
N GLU A 4 66.31 -26.49 -10.62
CA GLU A 4 66.18 -26.20 -9.19
C GLU A 4 65.40 -24.91 -8.88
N THR A 5 65.17 -24.03 -9.85
CA THR A 5 64.52 -22.72 -9.63
C THR A 5 62.99 -22.77 -9.54
N SER A 6 62.32 -23.80 -10.08
CA SER A 6 60.85 -23.86 -10.05
C SER A 6 60.27 -24.43 -8.75
N ARG A 7 61.02 -25.29 -8.04
CA ARG A 7 60.56 -25.90 -6.78
C ARG A 7 60.70 -24.94 -5.60
N GLU A 8 61.77 -24.14 -5.55
CA GLU A 8 61.94 -23.12 -4.51
C GLU A 8 60.96 -21.96 -4.69
N ALA A 9 60.62 -21.58 -5.92
CA ALA A 9 59.60 -20.58 -6.19
C ALA A 9 58.19 -21.04 -5.74
N PHE A 10 57.87 -22.33 -5.92
CA PHE A 10 56.60 -22.91 -5.49
C PHE A 10 56.49 -23.05 -3.96
N LEU A 11 57.58 -23.47 -3.29
CA LEU A 11 57.61 -23.55 -1.83
C LEU A 11 57.61 -22.16 -1.16
N ARG A 12 58.18 -21.14 -1.81
CA ARG A 12 58.13 -19.76 -1.31
C ARG A 12 56.73 -19.14 -1.44
N ALA A 13 55.95 -19.53 -2.45
CA ALA A 13 54.54 -19.11 -2.58
C ALA A 13 53.63 -19.74 -1.51
N LEU A 14 53.87 -21.01 -1.17
CA LEU A 14 53.10 -21.75 -0.16
C LEU A 14 53.32 -21.25 1.28
N HIS A 15 54.46 -20.62 1.59
CA HIS A 15 54.73 -20.06 2.92
C HIS A 15 54.32 -18.59 3.08
N THR A 16 53.96 -17.88 2.01
CA THR A 16 53.47 -16.49 2.09
C THR A 16 51.98 -16.36 2.35
N GLU A 17 51.19 -17.43 2.20
CA GLU A 17 49.74 -17.39 2.48
C GLU A 17 49.38 -17.76 3.93
N THR A 18 50.23 -18.51 4.64
CA THR A 18 49.98 -18.95 6.02
C THR A 18 50.28 -17.92 7.11
N ASP A 19 50.93 -16.78 6.79
CA ASP A 19 51.23 -15.71 7.77
C ASP A 19 50.27 -14.51 7.69
N GLN A 20 49.28 -14.53 6.77
CA GLN A 20 48.22 -13.50 6.70
C GLN A 20 46.92 -13.89 7.42
N GLU A 21 46.73 -15.16 7.76
CA GLU A 21 45.55 -15.62 8.51
C GLU A 21 45.66 -15.30 10.02
N ASP A 22 46.85 -15.28 10.61
CA ASP A 22 47.05 -15.01 12.05
C ASP A 22 47.12 -13.52 12.43
N ARG A 23 46.92 -12.59 11.48
CA ARG A 23 46.92 -11.12 11.76
C ARG A 23 45.61 -10.41 11.46
N ARG A 24 44.54 -11.13 11.12
CA ARG A 24 43.20 -10.57 10.92
C ARG A 24 42.19 -10.96 12.02
N GLU A 25 42.64 -11.60 13.09
CA GLU A 25 41.77 -12.03 14.20
C GLU A 25 41.76 -11.09 15.43
N GLU A 26 42.46 -9.94 15.42
CA GLU A 26 42.51 -9.06 16.61
C GLU A 26 41.96 -7.63 16.45
N GLU A 27 41.39 -7.26 15.30
CA GLU A 27 40.67 -5.99 15.17
C GLU A 27 39.41 -6.20 14.34
N LEU A 28 38.27 -6.49 14.99
CA LEU A 28 36.92 -6.12 14.57
C LEU A 28 35.94 -6.49 15.70
N GLU A 29 35.95 -5.64 16.73
CA GLU A 29 34.83 -5.48 17.65
C GLU A 29 33.56 -5.11 16.85
N GLU A 30 32.45 -5.75 17.24
CA GLU A 30 31.10 -5.19 17.25
C GLU A 30 30.59 -4.53 15.94
N PHE A 31 30.20 -5.37 14.97
CA PHE A 31 29.25 -4.95 13.94
C PHE A 31 27.88 -5.62 14.16
N VAL A 32 27.01 -4.87 14.83
CA VAL A 32 25.55 -5.07 14.83
C VAL A 32 25.06 -5.01 13.39
N TYR A 33 24.64 -6.15 12.84
CA TYR A 33 24.04 -6.22 11.51
C TYR A 33 22.64 -5.58 11.54
N ARG A 34 22.59 -4.27 11.29
CA ARG A 34 21.36 -3.54 10.92
C ARG A 34 21.14 -3.73 9.43
N GLY A 35 20.11 -4.50 9.07
CA GLY A 35 19.57 -4.54 7.71
C GLY A 35 19.04 -3.17 7.29
N LYS A 36 19.89 -2.38 6.63
CA LYS A 36 19.52 -1.22 5.82
C LYS A 36 20.01 -1.49 4.41
N VAL A 37 19.18 -2.13 3.60
CA VAL A 37 19.27 -2.06 2.13
C VAL A 37 18.01 -1.34 1.64
N LYS A 38 17.88 -0.07 2.02
CA LYS A 38 16.85 0.87 1.49
C LYS A 38 17.41 2.24 1.11
N LYS A 39 18.73 2.38 1.08
CA LYS A 39 19.41 3.55 0.54
C LYS A 39 20.66 3.05 -0.15
N ASP A 40 20.59 2.97 -1.47
CA ASP A 40 21.66 3.28 -2.43
C ASP A 40 21.13 2.97 -3.84
N LEU A 41 20.11 3.75 -4.25
CA LEU A 41 19.96 4.13 -5.66
C LEU A 41 20.23 5.63 -5.70
N GLU A 42 21.51 5.99 -5.74
CA GLU A 42 21.93 7.32 -6.15
C GLU A 42 21.60 7.48 -7.65
N ILE A 43 20.43 8.05 -7.93
CA ILE A 43 20.16 8.67 -9.22
C ILE A 43 20.91 9.99 -9.23
N THR A 44 22.04 10.00 -9.92
CA THR A 44 22.82 11.21 -10.23
C THR A 44 21.96 12.20 -11.02
N GLY A 45 21.79 13.41 -10.49
CA GLY A 45 21.40 14.58 -11.27
C GLY A 45 20.10 15.28 -10.87
N LEU A 46 19.99 15.78 -9.64
CA LEU A 46 19.11 16.90 -9.30
C LEU A 46 19.81 17.76 -8.24
N GLU A 47 20.22 18.96 -8.64
CA GLU A 47 20.79 19.98 -7.75
C GLU A 47 19.72 20.45 -6.75
N PHE A 48 20.04 20.37 -5.46
CA PHE A 48 19.20 20.89 -4.38
C PHE A 48 19.34 22.42 -4.32
N ILE A 49 18.22 23.13 -4.46
CA ILE A 49 18.13 24.55 -4.13
C ILE A 49 17.80 24.63 -2.63
N ASP A 50 18.74 25.14 -1.85
CA ASP A 50 18.51 25.59 -0.47
C ASP A 50 17.47 26.73 -0.46
N MET A 51 16.47 26.62 0.40
CA MET A 51 15.67 27.78 0.81
C MET A 51 15.75 27.91 2.32
N GLU A 52 16.51 28.93 2.73
CA GLU A 52 16.58 29.50 4.07
C GLU A 52 15.17 29.84 4.59
N GLU A 53 14.85 29.37 5.80
CA GLU A 53 13.76 29.90 6.62
C GLU A 53 14.17 31.27 7.20
N PRO A 54 13.31 32.30 7.15
CA PRO A 54 13.42 33.40 8.08
C PRO A 54 12.44 33.23 9.25
N GLU A 55 13.02 33.16 10.44
CA GLU A 55 12.38 33.46 11.72
C GLU A 55 11.71 34.85 11.67
N ALA A 56 10.50 34.98 12.21
CA ALA A 56 9.94 36.27 12.57
C ALA A 56 9.11 36.18 13.86
N GLU A 57 9.51 37.02 14.80
CA GLU A 57 9.10 37.16 16.19
C GLU A 57 7.59 37.40 16.42
N ALA A 58 7.10 36.88 17.54
CA ALA A 58 5.80 37.21 18.10
C ALA A 58 5.83 38.55 18.88
N PRO A 59 4.78 39.39 18.79
CA PRO A 59 4.52 40.40 19.80
C PRO A 59 3.43 39.98 20.80
N ARG A 60 3.65 40.38 22.05
CA ARG A 60 2.83 40.23 23.27
C ARG A 60 1.52 41.06 23.23
N PRO A 61 0.56 40.79 24.14
CA PRO A 61 -0.83 41.21 24.00
C PRO A 61 -1.11 42.59 24.63
N GLU A 62 -1.94 43.40 23.97
CA GLU A 62 -2.59 44.56 24.59
C GLU A 62 -4.10 44.58 24.33
N ALA A 63 -4.80 44.78 25.46
CA ALA A 63 -6.08 45.45 25.70
C ALA A 63 -7.34 45.11 24.87
N VAL A 64 -8.34 44.62 25.62
CA VAL A 64 -9.75 44.48 25.29
C VAL A 64 -10.44 45.84 25.14
N VAL A 65 -11.14 46.05 24.02
CA VAL A 65 -12.24 47.02 23.84
C VAL A 65 -13.31 46.32 22.96
N PRO A 66 -14.62 46.43 23.27
CA PRO A 66 -15.62 45.48 22.77
C PRO A 66 -16.00 45.80 21.32
N ALA A 67 -15.92 44.81 20.45
CA ALA A 67 -16.35 44.92 19.06
C ALA A 67 -17.70 44.22 18.88
N GLU A 68 -18.61 44.96 18.25
CA GLU A 68 -19.96 44.62 17.85
C GLU A 68 -20.04 43.28 17.08
N GLU A 69 -21.21 42.63 17.21
CA GLU A 69 -21.52 41.35 16.56
C GLU A 69 -21.26 41.41 15.04
N PRO A 70 -20.39 40.54 14.48
CA PRO A 70 -20.22 40.49 13.04
C PRO A 70 -21.35 39.70 12.40
N ASP A 71 -22.05 40.36 11.47
CA ASP A 71 -22.98 39.78 10.53
C ASP A 71 -22.45 38.46 9.95
N ILE A 72 -23.19 37.38 10.20
CA ILE A 72 -22.86 35.97 9.87
C ILE A 72 -22.58 35.77 8.36
N SER A 73 -23.07 36.69 7.52
CA SER A 73 -22.90 36.68 6.06
C SER A 73 -21.48 36.98 5.58
N VAL A 74 -20.70 37.80 6.31
CA VAL A 74 -19.33 38.20 5.91
C VAL A 74 -18.29 37.14 6.30
N SER A 75 -18.53 36.45 7.41
CA SER A 75 -17.68 35.37 7.96
C SER A 75 -17.58 34.14 7.04
N LEU A 76 -18.69 33.76 6.41
CA LEU A 76 -18.73 32.66 5.43
C LEU A 76 -17.99 33.01 4.13
N PHE A 77 -18.07 34.27 3.70
CA PHE A 77 -17.40 34.75 2.48
C PHE A 77 -15.87 34.76 2.62
N GLN A 78 -15.37 35.20 3.78
CA GLN A 78 -13.93 35.18 4.08
C GLN A 78 -13.39 33.75 4.22
N LYS A 79 -14.17 32.82 4.81
CA LYS A 79 -13.82 31.39 4.90
C LYS A 79 -13.88 30.67 3.55
N GLY A 80 -14.81 31.02 2.67
CA GLY A 80 -14.87 30.48 1.31
C GLY A 80 -13.70 30.95 0.43
N ALA A 81 -13.31 32.21 0.56
CA ALA A 81 -12.19 32.79 -0.19
C ALA A 81 -10.81 32.22 0.24
N SER A 82 -10.64 31.86 1.51
CA SER A 82 -9.39 31.25 2.00
C SER A 82 -9.22 29.79 1.55
N LEU A 83 -10.33 29.03 1.44
CA LEU A 83 -10.33 27.68 0.87
C LEU A 83 -9.97 27.66 -0.63
N LEU A 84 -10.42 28.66 -1.39
CA LEU A 84 -10.07 28.84 -2.82
C LEU A 84 -8.59 29.18 -3.06
N LYS A 85 -7.89 29.76 -2.06
CA LYS A 85 -6.46 30.09 -2.17
C LYS A 85 -5.53 28.89 -1.90
N LYS A 86 -5.99 27.87 -1.19
CA LYS A 86 -5.19 26.69 -0.80
C LYS A 86 -5.29 25.49 -1.75
N ALA A 87 -6.13 25.52 -2.78
CA ALA A 87 -6.31 24.41 -3.70
C ALA A 87 -5.32 24.44 -4.88
N ALA A 88 -4.63 23.30 -5.13
CA ALA A 88 -3.74 23.13 -6.28
C ALA A 88 -4.51 23.08 -7.62
N GLY A 89 -3.80 23.42 -8.71
CA GLY A 89 -4.31 23.82 -10.03
C GLY A 89 -5.59 23.15 -10.56
N PRO A 90 -5.65 21.81 -10.71
CA PRO A 90 -6.82 21.15 -11.31
C PRO A 90 -8.07 21.25 -10.42
N VAL A 91 -7.92 21.17 -9.09
CA VAL A 91 -9.03 21.31 -8.13
C VAL A 91 -9.55 22.74 -8.08
N LYS A 92 -8.66 23.72 -8.26
CA LYS A 92 -9.02 25.14 -8.35
C LYS A 92 -9.87 25.46 -9.58
N LYS A 93 -9.59 24.85 -10.73
CA LYS A 93 -10.40 25.00 -11.96
C LYS A 93 -11.79 24.37 -11.79
N LEU A 94 -11.88 23.19 -11.17
CA LEU A 94 -13.15 22.52 -10.89
C LEU A 94 -14.00 23.32 -9.90
N LEU A 95 -13.41 23.81 -8.82
CA LEU A 95 -14.07 24.71 -7.86
C LEU A 95 -14.51 26.01 -8.53
N PHE A 96 -13.68 26.65 -9.38
CA PHE A 96 -14.11 27.84 -10.10
C PHE A 96 -15.27 27.56 -11.06
N PHE A 97 -15.29 26.43 -11.76
CA PHE A 97 -16.38 26.07 -12.67
C PHE A 97 -17.69 25.79 -11.92
N VAL A 98 -17.63 25.12 -10.77
CA VAL A 98 -18.79 24.81 -9.94
C VAL A 98 -19.32 26.07 -9.23
N PHE A 99 -18.43 26.97 -8.79
CA PHE A 99 -18.81 28.18 -8.04
C PHE A 99 -19.02 29.44 -8.90
N ALA A 100 -18.56 29.48 -10.16
CA ALA A 100 -18.80 30.60 -11.07
C ALA A 100 -20.29 30.91 -11.34
N PRO A 101 -21.20 29.94 -11.53
CA PRO A 101 -22.63 30.22 -11.64
C PRO A 101 -23.27 30.65 -10.31
N ILE A 102 -22.69 30.26 -9.17
CA ILE A 102 -23.13 30.67 -7.82
C ILE A 102 -22.83 32.15 -7.55
N LEU A 103 -21.72 32.66 -8.10
CA LEU A 103 -21.26 34.04 -7.93
C LEU A 103 -21.84 35.02 -8.98
N LYS A 104 -22.42 34.52 -10.07
CA LYS A 104 -23.06 35.35 -11.11
C LYS A 104 -24.18 36.27 -10.60
N PRO A 105 -25.12 35.83 -9.74
CA PRO A 105 -26.17 36.72 -9.21
C PRO A 105 -25.61 37.82 -8.28
N PHE A 106 -24.48 37.57 -7.61
CA PHE A 106 -23.83 38.55 -6.71
C PHE A 106 -22.96 39.59 -7.42
N ARG A 107 -22.81 39.51 -8.76
CA ARG A 107 -22.18 40.57 -9.57
C ARG A 107 -23.15 41.67 -10.00
N LYS A 108 -24.46 41.45 -9.88
CA LYS A 108 -25.46 42.50 -10.05
C LYS A 108 -25.72 43.11 -8.67
N GLY A 109 -25.84 44.44 -8.58
CA GLY A 109 -26.10 45.13 -7.31
C GLY A 109 -27.28 44.51 -6.56
N ALA A 110 -27.23 44.55 -5.23
CA ALA A 110 -28.16 43.87 -4.31
C ALA A 110 -29.65 44.10 -4.66
N ASP A 111 -29.97 45.24 -5.29
CA ASP A 111 -31.33 45.65 -5.66
C ASP A 111 -31.93 44.90 -6.87
N THR A 112 -31.18 44.01 -7.53
CA THR A 112 -31.63 43.28 -8.74
C THR A 112 -31.77 41.77 -8.57
N ILE A 113 -31.55 41.25 -7.35
CA ILE A 113 -31.66 39.82 -7.05
C ILE A 113 -33.14 39.46 -6.93
N THR A 114 -33.64 38.63 -7.83
CA THR A 114 -35.04 38.21 -7.81
C THR A 114 -35.27 37.02 -6.87
N ARG A 115 -36.52 36.79 -6.46
CA ARG A 115 -36.91 35.60 -5.67
C ARG A 115 -36.50 34.28 -6.34
N ARG A 116 -36.48 34.26 -7.68
CA ARG A 116 -36.02 33.11 -8.47
C ARG A 116 -34.51 32.86 -8.32
N ASP A 117 -33.70 33.92 -8.26
CA ASP A 117 -32.25 33.81 -8.06
C ASP A 117 -31.91 33.25 -6.68
N TRP A 118 -32.67 33.65 -5.64
CA TRP A 118 -32.58 33.06 -4.31
C TRP A 118 -32.95 31.57 -4.29
N VAL A 119 -34.03 31.18 -4.98
CA VAL A 119 -34.41 29.77 -5.08
C VAL A 119 -33.32 28.95 -5.77
N VAL A 120 -32.76 29.44 -6.88
CA VAL A 120 -31.66 28.75 -7.60
C VAL A 120 -30.41 28.64 -6.71
N PHE A 121 -30.07 29.70 -5.98
CA PHE A 121 -28.95 29.70 -5.04
C PHE A 121 -29.11 28.65 -3.93
N PHE A 122 -30.27 28.61 -3.27
CA PHE A 122 -30.53 27.63 -2.21
C PHE A 122 -30.57 26.19 -2.73
N VAL A 123 -31.16 25.95 -3.90
CA VAL A 123 -31.15 24.62 -4.55
C VAL A 123 -29.72 24.17 -4.82
N LEU A 124 -28.86 25.09 -5.29
CA LEU A 124 -27.48 24.77 -5.61
C LEU A 124 -26.64 24.53 -4.34
N ILE A 125 -26.82 25.33 -3.28
CA ILE A 125 -26.21 25.04 -1.97
C ILE A 125 -26.64 23.65 -1.47
N LEU A 126 -27.93 23.34 -1.54
CA LEU A 126 -28.45 22.05 -1.08
C LEU A 126 -27.88 20.90 -1.90
N ALA A 127 -27.72 21.06 -3.22
CA ALA A 127 -27.04 20.09 -4.06
C ALA A 127 -25.57 19.87 -3.65
N VAL A 128 -24.82 20.95 -3.39
CA VAL A 128 -23.42 20.86 -2.94
C VAL A 128 -23.32 20.18 -1.57
N VAL A 129 -24.17 20.55 -0.61
CA VAL A 129 -24.21 19.91 0.72
C VAL A 129 -24.59 18.44 0.61
N SER A 130 -25.54 18.09 -0.27
CA SER A 130 -25.92 16.70 -0.52
C SER A 130 -24.77 15.89 -1.10
N VAL A 131 -24.02 16.44 -2.06
CA VAL A 131 -22.85 15.77 -2.66
C VAL A 131 -21.75 15.60 -1.59
N LEU A 132 -21.45 16.62 -0.79
CA LEU A 132 -20.47 16.53 0.29
C LEU A 132 -20.89 15.55 1.40
N GLY A 133 -22.18 15.49 1.72
CA GLY A 133 -22.73 14.52 2.66
C GLY A 133 -22.61 13.10 2.12
N PHE A 134 -22.99 12.89 0.85
CA PHE A 134 -22.92 11.59 0.20
C PHE A 134 -21.48 11.07 0.07
N THR A 135 -20.52 11.94 -0.30
CA THR A 135 -19.10 11.56 -0.37
C THR A 135 -18.54 11.19 0.99
N ARG A 136 -18.84 11.96 2.05
CA ARG A 136 -18.43 11.59 3.42
C ARG A 136 -19.00 10.26 3.88
N VAL A 137 -20.28 10.01 3.64
CA VAL A 137 -20.91 8.73 3.99
C VAL A 137 -20.29 7.59 3.20
N SER A 138 -20.04 7.77 1.91
CA SER A 138 -19.40 6.77 1.04
C SER A 138 -17.97 6.45 1.49
N ILE A 139 -17.17 7.46 1.85
CA ILE A 139 -15.82 7.26 2.40
C ILE A 139 -15.89 6.51 3.72
N ARG A 140 -16.80 6.88 4.62
CA ARG A 140 -16.96 6.21 5.91
C ARG A 140 -17.33 4.73 5.72
N LEU A 141 -18.26 4.43 4.82
CA LEU A 141 -18.68 3.06 4.52
C LEU A 141 -17.55 2.23 3.91
N ARG A 142 -16.72 2.81 3.03
CA ARG A 142 -15.53 2.13 2.49
C ARG A 142 -14.49 1.86 3.58
N ASN A 143 -14.24 2.84 4.43
CA ASN A 143 -13.18 2.78 5.43
C ASN A 143 -13.56 2.05 6.73
N HIS A 144 -14.80 1.56 6.89
CA HIS A 144 -15.24 0.83 8.07
C HIS A 144 -15.88 -0.50 7.70
N TYR A 145 -15.45 -1.59 8.30
CA TYR A 145 -16.06 -2.90 8.18
C TYR A 145 -16.40 -3.42 9.57
N ARG A 146 -17.57 -4.06 9.72
CA ARG A 146 -17.95 -4.69 10.98
C ARG A 146 -18.28 -6.14 10.71
N THR A 147 -17.70 -7.04 11.50
CA THR A 147 -17.96 -8.47 11.36
C THR A 147 -19.42 -8.74 11.71
N ALA A 148 -20.16 -9.33 10.78
CA ALA A 148 -21.50 -9.86 11.05
C ALA A 148 -21.45 -11.32 11.51
N GLU A 149 -20.34 -12.00 11.23
CA GLU A 149 -20.09 -13.41 11.47
C GLU A 149 -18.70 -13.52 12.12
N SER A 150 -18.48 -14.58 12.89
CA SER A 150 -17.18 -14.84 13.48
C SER A 150 -16.14 -15.17 12.42
N LEU A 151 -14.96 -14.62 12.59
CA LEU A 151 -13.77 -14.83 11.76
C LEU A 151 -12.65 -15.44 12.62
N TYR A 152 -11.57 -15.83 11.96
CA TYR A 152 -10.29 -16.10 12.60
C TYR A 152 -9.15 -15.65 11.69
N THR A 153 -8.00 -15.37 12.28
CA THR A 153 -6.73 -15.19 11.55
C THR A 153 -5.70 -16.16 12.09
N MET A 154 -4.65 -16.41 11.31
CA MET A 154 -3.47 -17.13 11.77
C MET A 154 -2.38 -16.10 12.05
N ASP A 155 -1.79 -16.19 13.24
CA ASP A 155 -0.62 -15.38 13.61
C ASP A 155 0.34 -16.25 14.41
N MET A 156 1.60 -16.28 13.97
CA MET A 156 2.66 -17.18 14.45
C MET A 156 2.23 -18.66 14.44
N GLY A 157 1.46 -19.07 13.42
CA GLY A 157 0.94 -20.44 13.29
C GLY A 157 -0.18 -20.77 14.29
N ILE A 158 -0.62 -19.80 15.09
CA ILE A 158 -1.69 -19.95 16.07
C ILE A 158 -2.97 -19.34 15.52
N ARG A 159 -4.07 -20.08 15.66
CA ARG A 159 -5.40 -19.61 15.29
C ARG A 159 -5.93 -18.62 16.32
N ASN A 160 -6.13 -17.39 15.90
CA ASN A 160 -6.68 -16.31 16.71
C ASN A 160 -8.13 -16.01 16.32
N ALA A 161 -9.05 -16.20 17.26
CA ALA A 161 -10.47 -15.93 17.05
C ALA A 161 -10.74 -14.42 16.91
N CYS A 162 -11.72 -14.10 16.07
CA CYS A 162 -12.25 -12.75 15.88
C CYS A 162 -13.77 -12.85 15.92
N PRO A 163 -14.41 -12.60 17.08
CA PRO A 163 -15.85 -12.79 17.24
C PRO A 163 -16.67 -11.85 16.34
N ASP A 164 -17.97 -12.12 16.28
CA ASP A 164 -18.90 -11.24 15.60
C ASP A 164 -18.98 -9.87 16.30
N GLY A 165 -19.33 -8.83 15.54
CA GLY A 165 -19.47 -7.47 16.04
C GLY A 165 -18.17 -6.67 16.19
N VAL A 166 -17.00 -7.27 15.93
CA VAL A 166 -15.68 -6.60 15.87
C VAL A 166 -15.66 -5.58 14.72
N SER A 167 -15.08 -4.40 14.97
CA SER A 167 -15.00 -3.34 13.97
C SER A 167 -13.59 -3.21 13.44
N PHE A 168 -13.46 -3.10 12.13
CA PHE A 168 -12.25 -2.72 11.43
C PHE A 168 -12.44 -1.32 10.84
N SER A 169 -11.43 -0.47 10.95
CA SER A 169 -11.46 0.87 10.37
C SER A 169 -10.10 1.28 9.84
N VAL A 170 -10.07 2.30 9.00
CA VAL A 170 -8.83 2.95 8.56
C VAL A 170 -8.52 4.09 9.53
N SER A 171 -7.32 4.09 10.11
CA SER A 171 -6.79 5.14 10.98
C SER A 171 -6.34 6.35 10.14
N ASP A 172 -6.03 7.47 10.80
CA ASP A 172 -5.62 8.73 10.15
C ASP A 172 -4.26 8.58 9.41
N ASP A 173 -3.41 7.66 9.85
CA ASP A 173 -2.15 7.30 9.19
C ASP A 173 -2.32 6.34 7.99
N GLY A 174 -3.55 5.91 7.70
CA GLY A 174 -3.88 4.98 6.63
C GLY A 174 -3.75 3.50 6.99
N SER A 175 -3.32 3.17 8.21
CA SER A 175 -3.28 1.78 8.69
C SER A 175 -4.68 1.22 8.90
N THR A 176 -4.83 -0.10 8.80
CA THR A 176 -6.06 -0.79 9.22
C THR A 176 -5.95 -1.08 10.72
N VAL A 177 -6.99 -0.76 11.46
CA VAL A 177 -7.10 -1.01 12.90
C VAL A 177 -8.31 -1.90 13.18
N LYS A 178 -8.15 -2.82 14.12
CA LYS A 178 -9.20 -3.68 14.68
C LYS A 178 -9.58 -3.12 16.05
N LYS A 179 -10.88 -2.92 16.29
CA LYS A 179 -11.45 -2.51 17.56
C LYS A 179 -12.31 -3.62 18.13
N GLU A 180 -11.90 -4.11 19.29
CA GLU A 180 -12.54 -5.20 20.01
C GLU A 180 -12.55 -4.87 21.50
N ASN A 181 -13.70 -4.96 22.16
CA ASN A 181 -13.86 -4.68 23.59
C ASN A 181 -13.30 -3.32 24.06
N GLY A 182 -13.32 -2.30 23.18
CA GLY A 182 -12.79 -0.96 23.46
C GLY A 182 -11.26 -0.84 23.35
N GLN A 183 -10.56 -1.92 23.05
CA GLN A 183 -9.15 -1.92 22.68
C GLN A 183 -8.99 -1.81 21.17
N GLU A 184 -7.92 -1.15 20.75
CA GLU A 184 -7.57 -0.93 19.35
C GLU A 184 -6.19 -1.53 19.11
N SER A 185 -6.08 -2.34 18.06
CA SER A 185 -4.83 -2.97 17.62
C SER A 185 -4.65 -2.76 16.11
N THR A 186 -3.42 -2.50 15.69
CA THR A 186 -3.09 -2.47 14.26
C THR A 186 -3.29 -3.84 13.65
N VAL A 187 -3.78 -3.87 12.41
CA VAL A 187 -4.00 -5.07 11.62
C VAL A 187 -2.95 -5.12 10.52
N SER A 188 -2.22 -6.24 10.47
CA SER A 188 -1.27 -6.57 9.41
C SER A 188 -2.01 -7.24 8.22
N GLY A 189 -1.27 -7.72 7.21
CA GLY A 189 -1.86 -8.24 5.97
C GLY A 189 -2.52 -9.62 6.05
N GLU A 190 -2.55 -10.27 7.22
CA GLU A 190 -3.06 -11.64 7.34
C GLU A 190 -4.56 -11.70 7.02
N PRO A 191 -5.00 -12.67 6.19
CA PRO A 191 -6.42 -12.84 5.88
C PRO A 191 -7.24 -13.23 7.12
N TYR A 192 -8.45 -12.67 7.21
CA TYR A 192 -9.44 -13.08 8.21
C TYR A 192 -10.44 -14.07 7.58
N TYR A 193 -10.31 -15.33 7.92
CA TYR A 193 -11.13 -16.42 7.42
C TYR A 193 -12.50 -16.49 8.12
N TYR A 194 -13.55 -16.76 7.37
CA TYR A 194 -14.89 -16.94 7.93
C TYR A 194 -15.02 -18.34 8.54
N GLU A 195 -15.61 -18.42 9.73
CA GLU A 195 -15.85 -19.70 10.39
C GLU A 195 -16.79 -20.59 9.57
N GLY A 196 -16.34 -21.80 9.22
CA GLY A 196 -17.14 -22.79 8.50
C GLY A 196 -17.48 -22.44 7.05
N GLN A 197 -16.82 -21.46 6.45
CA GLN A 197 -17.07 -21.02 5.07
C GLN A 197 -15.75 -20.94 4.27
N ASP A 198 -15.83 -21.28 2.99
CA ASP A 198 -14.71 -21.12 2.04
C ASP A 198 -14.54 -19.67 1.59
N ARG A 199 -14.33 -18.79 2.57
CA ARG A 199 -14.24 -17.35 2.39
C ARG A 199 -13.25 -16.73 3.35
N ALA A 200 -12.56 -15.68 2.89
CA ALA A 200 -11.72 -14.81 3.69
C ALA A 200 -12.06 -13.33 3.44
N MET A 201 -11.72 -12.48 4.40
CA MET A 201 -11.73 -11.03 4.30
C MET A 201 -10.29 -10.56 4.27
N TRP A 202 -9.95 -9.79 3.23
CA TRP A 202 -8.63 -9.19 3.07
C TRP A 202 -8.59 -7.83 3.77
N PRO A 203 -7.76 -7.61 4.81
CA PRO A 203 -7.91 -6.46 5.70
C PRO A 203 -7.25 -5.17 5.20
N VAL A 204 -6.25 -5.27 4.32
CA VAL A 204 -5.39 -4.15 3.90
C VAL A 204 -5.52 -3.86 2.41
N ARG A 205 -4.90 -2.78 1.92
CA ARG A 205 -4.73 -2.60 0.48
C ARG A 205 -3.62 -3.53 0.02
N GLY A 206 -3.73 -3.97 -1.21
CA GLY A 206 -2.74 -4.86 -1.80
C GLY A 206 -2.79 -4.83 -3.31
N VAL A 207 -2.02 -5.72 -3.88
CA VAL A 207 -2.05 -6.02 -5.31
C VAL A 207 -2.50 -7.46 -5.50
N TRP A 208 -3.18 -7.74 -6.60
CA TRP A 208 -3.43 -9.10 -7.04
C TRP A 208 -2.69 -9.36 -8.35
N TYR A 209 -2.28 -10.59 -8.53
CA TYR A 209 -1.75 -11.15 -9.77
C TYR A 209 -2.67 -12.29 -10.21
N ASP A 210 -3.22 -12.18 -11.41
CA ASP A 210 -4.01 -13.24 -12.03
C ASP A 210 -3.12 -14.10 -12.92
N SER A 211 -2.89 -15.34 -12.51
CA SER A 211 -2.09 -16.31 -13.27
C SER A 211 -2.78 -16.73 -14.59
N GLY A 212 -4.11 -16.61 -14.68
CA GLY A 212 -4.86 -16.99 -15.88
C GLY A 212 -4.64 -16.02 -17.04
N THR A 213 -4.60 -14.72 -16.75
CA THR A 213 -4.42 -13.66 -17.76
C THR A 213 -3.04 -13.00 -17.70
N THR A 214 -2.22 -13.31 -16.70
CA THR A 214 -0.96 -12.64 -16.36
C THR A 214 -1.10 -11.14 -16.04
N CYS A 215 -2.31 -10.70 -15.70
CA CYS A 215 -2.61 -9.32 -15.36
C CYS A 215 -2.42 -9.03 -13.87
N TRP A 216 -2.30 -7.75 -13.55
CA TRP A 216 -2.22 -7.24 -12.20
C TRP A 216 -3.30 -6.20 -11.96
N GLY A 217 -3.66 -6.01 -10.70
CA GLY A 217 -4.48 -4.89 -10.28
C GLY A 217 -4.47 -4.70 -8.78
N ARG A 218 -5.31 -3.77 -8.32
CA ARG A 218 -5.40 -3.41 -6.90
C ARG A 218 -6.52 -4.18 -6.23
N ILE A 219 -6.31 -4.54 -4.97
CA ILE A 219 -7.37 -4.97 -4.07
C ILE A 219 -7.60 -3.91 -2.99
N GLU A 220 -8.87 -3.61 -2.74
CA GLU A 220 -9.26 -2.68 -1.70
C GLU A 220 -9.38 -3.37 -0.34
N ARG A 221 -9.24 -2.59 0.73
CA ARG A 221 -9.44 -3.06 2.10
C ARG A 221 -10.82 -3.66 2.29
N PHE A 222 -10.89 -4.68 3.12
CA PHE A 222 -12.12 -5.38 3.50
C PHE A 222 -12.84 -6.04 2.31
N SER A 223 -12.11 -6.33 1.24
CA SER A 223 -12.63 -7.14 0.13
C SER A 223 -12.84 -8.57 0.60
N SER A 224 -13.89 -9.24 0.11
CA SER A 224 -14.11 -10.66 0.39
C SER A 224 -13.52 -11.52 -0.72
N VAL A 225 -12.83 -12.59 -0.35
CA VAL A 225 -12.28 -13.59 -1.26
C VAL A 225 -13.01 -14.90 -0.98
N GLU A 226 -13.78 -15.40 -1.93
CA GLU A 226 -14.56 -16.64 -1.80
C GLU A 226 -14.02 -17.67 -2.79
N ARG A 227 -13.85 -18.92 -2.35
CA ARG A 227 -13.41 -19.99 -3.24
C ARG A 227 -14.49 -20.24 -4.30
N GLY A 228 -14.09 -20.29 -5.56
CA GLY A 228 -14.97 -20.54 -6.70
C GLY A 228 -14.47 -21.69 -7.57
N GLU A 229 -15.28 -22.04 -8.57
CA GLU A 229 -14.84 -22.96 -9.61
C GLU A 229 -13.84 -22.23 -10.55
N GLY A 230 -12.62 -22.76 -10.66
CA GLY A 230 -11.59 -22.17 -11.52
C GLY A 230 -10.85 -20.96 -10.94
N GLY A 231 -10.93 -20.69 -9.64
CA GLY A 231 -10.21 -19.60 -8.97
C GLY A 231 -10.91 -19.14 -7.70
N CYS A 232 -10.68 -17.90 -7.29
CA CYS A 232 -11.42 -17.26 -6.21
C CYS A 232 -12.20 -16.05 -6.73
N LEU A 233 -13.46 -15.92 -6.29
CA LEU A 233 -14.29 -14.75 -6.52
C LEU A 233 -13.97 -13.69 -5.46
N ILE A 234 -13.35 -12.60 -5.91
CA ILE A 234 -13.08 -11.41 -5.10
C ILE A 234 -14.23 -10.44 -5.29
N ARG A 235 -14.89 -10.05 -4.20
CA ARG A 235 -15.84 -8.92 -4.20
C ARG A 235 -15.16 -7.72 -3.57
N GLN A 236 -14.79 -6.75 -4.40
CA GLN A 236 -14.15 -5.54 -3.92
C GLN A 236 -15.12 -4.68 -3.14
N LYS A 237 -14.65 -4.08 -2.05
CA LYS A 237 -15.50 -3.20 -1.26
C LYS A 237 -15.77 -1.88 -1.97
N GLY A 238 -16.99 -1.76 -2.52
CA GLY A 238 -17.41 -0.58 -3.29
C GLY A 238 -16.89 -0.59 -4.74
N GLY A 239 -16.51 -1.76 -5.25
CA GLY A 239 -16.06 -1.96 -6.63
C GLY A 239 -16.66 -3.22 -7.25
N ASP A 240 -16.09 -3.62 -8.38
CA ASP A 240 -16.55 -4.78 -9.14
C ASP A 240 -16.12 -6.11 -8.49
N SER A 241 -16.79 -7.18 -8.90
CA SER A 241 -16.37 -8.54 -8.55
C SER A 241 -15.46 -9.11 -9.64
N LEU A 242 -14.41 -9.80 -9.22
CA LEU A 242 -13.37 -10.36 -10.08
C LEU A 242 -13.23 -11.85 -9.79
N LEU A 243 -13.19 -12.71 -10.81
CA LEU A 243 -12.84 -14.12 -10.66
C LEU A 243 -11.38 -14.28 -11.08
N LEU A 244 -10.50 -14.55 -10.12
CA LEU A 244 -9.05 -14.56 -10.33
C LEU A 244 -8.41 -15.87 -9.90
N LYS A 245 -7.28 -16.21 -10.54
CA LYS A 245 -6.30 -17.20 -10.04
C LYS A 245 -5.04 -16.48 -9.54
N GLY A 246 -3.97 -17.20 -9.22
CA GLY A 246 -2.71 -16.62 -8.78
C GLY A 246 -2.72 -16.22 -7.30
N MET A 247 -2.49 -14.94 -7.01
CA MET A 247 -2.26 -14.48 -5.63
C MET A 247 -2.74 -13.06 -5.36
N ILE A 248 -2.95 -12.75 -4.08
CA ILE A 248 -3.02 -11.41 -3.51
C ILE A 248 -1.77 -11.21 -2.65
N TYR A 249 -1.20 -10.00 -2.66
CA TYR A 249 -0.05 -9.59 -1.88
C TYR A 249 -0.35 -8.25 -1.18
N ASP A 250 0.06 -8.10 0.08
CA ASP A 250 -0.24 -6.92 0.91
C ASP A 250 0.73 -5.76 0.77
N ASN A 251 1.83 -5.94 0.04
CA ASN A 251 3.00 -5.04 -0.01
C ASN A 251 3.88 -5.06 1.25
N ASP A 252 3.73 -6.06 2.10
CA ASP A 252 4.48 -6.25 3.36
C ASP A 252 4.63 -7.76 3.69
N ASP A 253 5.18 -8.49 2.73
CA ASP A 253 5.58 -9.90 2.83
C ASP A 253 4.47 -10.93 3.10
N CYS A 254 3.18 -10.57 2.99
CA CYS A 254 2.05 -11.50 3.15
C CYS A 254 1.33 -11.78 1.83
N TYR A 255 1.20 -13.07 1.51
CA TYR A 255 0.63 -13.60 0.28
C TYR A 255 -0.60 -14.47 0.59
N LEU A 256 -1.67 -14.32 -0.19
CA LEU A 256 -2.85 -15.18 -0.18
C LEU A 256 -3.04 -15.80 -1.57
N PHE A 257 -3.04 -17.12 -1.65
CA PHE A 257 -3.15 -17.83 -2.92
C PHE A 257 -4.61 -18.07 -3.33
N LEU A 258 -4.91 -17.81 -4.59
CA LEU A 258 -6.27 -17.88 -5.17
C LEU A 258 -6.54 -19.17 -5.96
N GLU A 259 -5.53 -20.03 -6.06
CA GLU A 259 -5.58 -21.35 -6.68
C GLU A 259 -4.71 -22.35 -5.89
N GLY A 260 -4.67 -23.60 -6.35
CA GLY A 260 -3.71 -24.56 -5.80
C GLY A 260 -2.27 -24.19 -6.16
N THR A 261 -1.40 -24.13 -5.17
CA THR A 261 -0.03 -23.62 -5.29
C THR A 261 0.95 -24.61 -4.68
N LEU A 262 2.06 -24.88 -5.36
CA LEU A 262 3.15 -25.66 -4.78
C LEU A 262 4.09 -24.70 -4.06
N LEU A 263 4.18 -24.82 -2.73
CA LEU A 263 5.16 -24.10 -1.92
C LEU A 263 6.42 -24.96 -1.75
N GLU A 264 7.58 -24.36 -1.96
CA GLU A 264 8.89 -24.93 -1.63
C GLU A 264 9.56 -24.04 -0.58
N TYR A 265 9.87 -24.58 0.59
CA TYR A 265 10.52 -23.87 1.70
C TYR A 265 11.40 -24.83 2.48
N ASN A 266 12.61 -24.44 2.90
CA ASN A 266 13.56 -25.29 3.63
C ASN A 266 13.82 -26.67 2.97
N GLY A 267 13.75 -26.75 1.64
CA GLY A 267 13.87 -28.01 0.88
C GLY A 267 12.64 -28.93 0.94
N GLU A 268 11.59 -28.56 1.70
CA GLU A 268 10.30 -29.23 1.72
C GLU A 268 9.40 -28.74 0.60
N LYS A 269 8.46 -29.59 0.18
CA LYS A 269 7.42 -29.26 -0.80
C LYS A 269 6.05 -29.47 -0.18
N LEU A 270 5.20 -28.47 -0.29
CA LEU A 270 3.87 -28.46 0.29
C LEU A 270 2.84 -28.00 -0.75
N ASP A 271 1.87 -28.86 -1.03
CA ASP A 271 0.72 -28.51 -1.86
C ASP A 271 -0.27 -27.67 -1.04
N LEU A 272 -0.37 -26.38 -1.36
CA LEU A 272 -1.27 -25.46 -0.73
C LEU A 272 -2.60 -25.38 -1.49
N PRO A 273 -3.75 -25.61 -0.85
CA PRO A 273 -5.04 -25.32 -1.47
C PRO A 273 -5.25 -23.81 -1.65
N ALA A 274 -6.18 -23.44 -2.54
CA ALA A 274 -6.66 -22.06 -2.64
C ALA A 274 -7.13 -21.56 -1.26
N LEU A 275 -6.99 -20.26 -1.02
CA LEU A 275 -7.13 -19.56 0.26
C LEU A 275 -6.00 -19.77 1.28
N SER A 276 -4.97 -20.56 0.96
CA SER A 276 -3.78 -20.64 1.83
C SER A 276 -3.00 -19.33 1.82
N SER A 277 -2.39 -18.99 2.95
CA SER A 277 -1.56 -17.80 3.07
C SER A 277 -0.14 -18.13 3.51
N VAL A 278 0.81 -17.31 3.08
CA VAL A 278 2.21 -17.38 3.48
C VAL A 278 2.69 -15.97 3.82
N LYS A 279 3.36 -15.83 4.96
CA LYS A 279 3.97 -14.58 5.39
C LYS A 279 5.41 -14.81 5.80
N VAL A 280 6.32 -13.99 5.30
CA VAL A 280 7.70 -13.95 5.81
C VAL A 280 7.78 -12.90 6.91
N GLN A 281 8.35 -13.28 8.04
CA GLN A 281 8.46 -12.45 9.23
C GLN A 281 9.86 -11.84 9.29
N MET A 282 9.97 -10.60 9.81
CA MET A 282 11.23 -9.86 9.88
C MET A 282 12.35 -10.57 10.66
N ASN A 283 12.00 -11.52 11.53
CA ASN A 283 12.95 -12.31 12.32
C ASN A 283 13.52 -13.52 11.55
N GLY A 284 13.29 -13.63 10.24
CA GLY A 284 13.73 -14.76 9.43
C GLY A 284 12.93 -16.03 9.70
N ALA A 285 11.65 -15.89 10.06
CA ALA A 285 10.72 -17.00 10.15
C ALA A 285 9.70 -16.92 9.01
N VAL A 286 9.10 -18.07 8.67
CA VAL A 286 7.95 -18.15 7.79
C VAL A 286 6.75 -18.61 8.59
N GLU A 287 5.62 -17.96 8.31
CA GLU A 287 4.30 -18.39 8.71
C GLU A 287 3.54 -18.89 7.49
N ILE A 288 3.07 -20.14 7.55
CA ILE A 288 2.31 -20.78 6.47
C ILE A 288 0.99 -21.23 7.08
N TYR A 289 -0.11 -20.83 6.45
CA TYR A 289 -1.41 -21.41 6.73
C TYR A 289 -1.90 -22.17 5.51
N PRO A 290 -1.76 -23.52 5.50
CA PRO A 290 -2.43 -24.38 4.54
C PRO A 290 -3.92 -24.35 4.86
N TYR A 291 -4.73 -23.76 3.98
CA TYR A 291 -6.14 -23.53 4.27
C TYR A 291 -6.89 -24.84 4.57
N GLY A 292 -7.51 -24.92 5.74
CA GLY A 292 -8.17 -26.13 6.26
C GLY A 292 -7.25 -27.10 7.02
N GLY A 293 -5.96 -26.80 7.13
CA GLY A 293 -4.97 -27.53 7.94
C GLY A 293 -4.52 -26.76 9.18
N ASP A 294 -3.43 -27.21 9.80
CA ASP A 294 -2.81 -26.54 10.93
C ASP A 294 -1.82 -25.46 10.46
N GLY A 295 -1.73 -24.36 11.21
CA GLY A 295 -0.74 -23.32 10.95
C GLY A 295 0.68 -23.80 11.23
N ILE A 296 1.62 -23.38 10.40
CA ILE A 296 3.04 -23.69 10.50
C ILE A 296 3.78 -22.39 10.77
N TYR A 297 4.60 -22.38 11.80
CA TYR A 297 5.54 -21.30 12.08
C TYR A 297 6.92 -21.91 12.26
N ALA A 298 7.84 -21.57 11.37
CA ALA A 298 9.15 -22.19 11.31
C ALA A 298 10.26 -21.16 10.99
N PRO A 299 11.49 -21.36 11.48
CA PRO A 299 12.65 -20.64 10.96
C PRO A 299 12.78 -20.83 9.44
N LEU A 300 13.18 -19.78 8.75
CA LEU A 300 13.44 -19.80 7.31
C LEU A 300 14.95 -19.84 7.10
N ASP A 301 15.46 -21.03 6.77
CA ASP A 301 16.90 -21.27 6.60
C ASP A 301 17.33 -21.14 5.13
N THR A 302 16.39 -21.35 4.20
CA THR A 302 16.61 -21.26 2.76
C THR A 302 15.62 -20.33 2.08
N GLU A 303 15.79 -20.14 0.78
CA GLU A 303 14.81 -19.44 -0.05
C GLU A 303 13.43 -20.13 -0.01
N ILE A 304 12.39 -19.33 -0.23
CA ILE A 304 10.98 -19.76 -0.23
C ILE A 304 10.30 -19.35 -1.52
N TYR A 305 9.63 -20.32 -2.15
CA TYR A 305 9.02 -20.14 -3.45
C TYR A 305 7.63 -20.71 -3.53
N ALA A 306 6.71 -20.00 -4.19
CA ALA A 306 5.41 -20.53 -4.58
C ALA A 306 5.32 -20.65 -6.10
N SER A 307 4.89 -21.80 -6.60
CA SER A 307 4.72 -22.08 -8.02
C SER A 307 3.25 -22.29 -8.38
N PHE A 308 2.80 -21.63 -9.44
CA PHE A 308 1.43 -21.67 -9.94
C PHE A 308 1.28 -22.66 -11.10
N GLY A 309 0.03 -23.11 -11.36
CA GLY A 309 -0.27 -24.08 -12.41
C GLY A 309 0.06 -23.61 -13.84
N ASN A 310 0.21 -22.30 -14.07
CA ASN A 310 0.61 -21.72 -15.35
C ASN A 310 2.15 -21.71 -15.56
N GLY A 311 2.94 -22.15 -14.58
CA GLY A 311 4.40 -22.12 -14.61
C GLY A 311 5.04 -20.82 -14.08
N ALA A 312 4.25 -19.84 -13.63
CA ALA A 312 4.78 -18.69 -12.91
C ALA A 312 5.25 -19.10 -11.51
N ARG A 313 6.24 -18.39 -10.98
CA ARG A 313 6.84 -18.67 -9.67
C ARG A 313 7.11 -17.37 -8.94
N VAL A 314 6.70 -17.25 -7.68
CA VAL A 314 7.06 -16.12 -6.82
C VAL A 314 8.15 -16.55 -5.84
N ASP A 315 9.22 -15.77 -5.76
CA ASP A 315 10.16 -15.74 -4.65
C ASP A 315 9.55 -14.86 -3.56
N ILE A 316 9.09 -15.51 -2.50
CA ILE A 316 8.34 -14.83 -1.43
C ILE A 316 9.30 -14.03 -0.56
N GLY A 317 10.53 -14.50 -0.36
CA GLY A 317 11.51 -13.82 0.51
C GLY A 317 12.14 -12.59 -0.13
N ASN A 318 12.18 -12.54 -1.46
CA ASN A 318 12.75 -11.42 -2.22
C ASN A 318 11.71 -10.56 -2.96
N ASP A 319 10.42 -10.89 -2.83
CA ASP A 319 9.34 -10.19 -3.51
C ASP A 319 9.48 -10.15 -5.04
N ILE A 320 9.81 -11.29 -5.67
CA ILE A 320 10.03 -11.39 -7.12
C ILE A 320 9.07 -12.40 -7.75
N LEU A 321 8.21 -11.95 -8.67
CA LEU A 321 7.44 -12.84 -9.53
C LEU A 321 8.21 -13.11 -10.83
N TYR A 322 8.50 -14.38 -11.10
CA TYR A 322 8.97 -14.90 -12.38
C TYR A 322 7.79 -15.39 -13.23
N TYR A 323 7.67 -14.86 -14.43
CA TYR A 323 6.65 -15.27 -15.40
C TYR A 323 7.09 -16.52 -16.17
N PRO A 324 6.15 -17.28 -16.77
CA PRO A 324 6.49 -18.49 -17.54
C PRO A 324 7.42 -18.24 -18.74
N ASN A 325 7.43 -17.01 -19.25
CA ASN A 325 8.30 -16.60 -20.37
C ASN A 325 9.74 -16.24 -19.93
N GLY A 326 10.09 -16.36 -18.65
CA GLY A 326 11.40 -16.04 -18.10
C GLY A 326 11.62 -14.57 -17.74
N SER A 327 10.66 -13.69 -18.01
CA SER A 327 10.67 -12.31 -17.47
C SER A 327 10.33 -12.30 -15.99
N TYR A 328 10.62 -11.19 -15.29
CA TYR A 328 10.31 -11.05 -13.87
C TYR A 328 9.74 -9.66 -13.54
N ARG A 329 9.07 -9.55 -12.39
CA ARG A 329 8.56 -8.30 -11.81
C ARG A 329 8.73 -8.32 -10.30
N LEU A 330 9.15 -7.20 -9.71
CA LEU A 330 9.11 -6.99 -8.27
C LEU A 330 7.66 -6.80 -7.80
N THR A 331 7.24 -7.52 -6.75
CA THR A 331 5.84 -7.54 -6.29
C THR A 331 5.47 -6.26 -5.51
N PHE A 332 6.44 -5.62 -4.83
CA PHE A 332 6.25 -4.37 -4.07
C PHE A 332 6.20 -3.09 -4.91
N LEU A 333 6.32 -3.17 -6.25
CA LEU A 333 6.14 -1.99 -7.09
C LEU A 333 4.68 -1.59 -7.08
N ASP A 334 4.38 -0.61 -6.22
CA ASP A 334 3.07 0.01 -6.08
C ASP A 334 2.49 0.33 -7.46
N LEU A 335 1.25 -0.07 -7.69
CA LEU A 335 0.55 0.21 -8.93
C LEU A 335 0.33 1.73 -9.12
N ASP A 336 0.53 2.55 -8.07
CA ASP A 336 0.61 4.01 -8.19
C ASP A 336 1.88 4.50 -8.89
N TYR A 337 3.01 3.80 -8.77
CA TYR A 337 4.23 4.11 -9.54
C TYR A 337 4.08 3.77 -11.02
N THR A 338 3.23 2.80 -11.38
CA THR A 338 2.99 2.46 -12.79
C THR A 338 2.15 3.50 -13.51
N ASP A 339 1.22 4.19 -12.86
CA ASP A 339 0.41 5.22 -13.53
C ASP A 339 1.26 6.45 -13.87
N GLU A 340 2.07 6.96 -12.93
CA GLU A 340 2.97 8.09 -13.20
C GLU A 340 4.08 7.76 -14.21
N LEU A 341 4.65 6.55 -14.14
CA LEU A 341 5.67 6.10 -15.07
C LEU A 341 5.08 5.84 -16.47
N SER A 342 3.85 5.31 -16.53
CA SER A 342 3.12 5.09 -17.78
C SER A 342 2.72 6.41 -18.42
N GLN A 343 2.27 7.41 -17.64
CA GLN A 343 2.05 8.77 -18.14
C GLN A 343 3.35 9.39 -18.67
N LYS A 344 4.46 9.31 -17.92
CA LYS A 344 5.76 9.82 -18.35
C LYS A 344 6.28 9.14 -19.62
N LEU A 345 6.06 7.83 -19.77
CA LEU A 345 6.42 7.09 -20.98
C LEU A 345 5.52 7.48 -22.17
N LEU A 346 4.23 7.69 -21.95
CA LEU A 346 3.30 8.17 -22.97
C LEU A 346 3.72 9.57 -23.46
N ASP A 347 4.00 10.48 -22.52
CA ASP A 347 4.42 11.85 -22.82
C ASP A 347 5.76 11.88 -23.58
N GLN A 348 6.70 10.98 -23.24
CA GLN A 348 7.98 10.85 -23.94
C GLN A 348 7.81 10.26 -25.35
N MET A 349 6.89 9.31 -25.54
CA MET A 349 6.58 8.74 -26.85
C MET A 349 5.86 9.74 -27.76
N GLU A 350 4.94 10.54 -27.22
CA GLU A 350 4.28 11.63 -27.96
C GLU A 350 5.30 12.71 -28.34
N ALA A 351 6.18 13.13 -27.43
CA ALA A 351 7.24 14.09 -27.73
C ALA A 351 8.25 13.60 -28.78
N ALA A 352 8.55 12.29 -28.82
CA ALA A 352 9.40 11.69 -29.84
C ALA A 352 8.70 11.55 -31.21
N ALA A 353 7.37 11.46 -31.23
CA ALA A 353 6.56 11.42 -32.44
C ALA A 353 6.38 12.81 -33.07
N GLU A 354 6.43 13.89 -32.28
CA GLU A 354 6.36 15.27 -32.76
C GLU A 354 7.71 15.81 -33.31
N GLN A 355 8.81 15.08 -33.10
CA GLN A 355 10.16 15.44 -33.56
C GLN A 355 10.61 14.71 -34.84
N ASN A 356 9.78 13.82 -35.38
CA ASN A 356 9.93 13.21 -36.72
C ASN A 356 8.83 13.72 -37.66
#